data_AF-A0A1I7UR37-F1
#
_entry.id   AF-A0A1I7UR37-F1
#
_cell.length_a   1.000
_cell.length_b   1.000
_cell.length_c   1.000
_cell.angle_alpha   90.00
_cell.angle_beta   90.00
_cell.angle_gamma   90.00
#
_symmetry.space_group_name_H-M   'P 1'
#
loop_
_entity.id
_entity.type
_entity.pdbx_description
1 polymer ?
#
loop_
_entity_poly.entity_id
_entity_poly.type
_entity_poly.pdbx_seq_one_letter_code
_entity_poly.pdbx_strand_id
1 'polypeptide(L)'
;MIDFYLNHIVEHVLPDSSKVTVLPSLFWHNLSLRQHAFDSEDEKLMSDEQKMDAKFGDLLDFVADFDLHEFDYIVVPVNEWEHWSLAVICHPFTAKARTVIFDSQLTADLNNLQNMATLIESFMKYSYEKRTGSATSFAFPCVLPQRMPQQTNNFDCGVFIAEFARRFLLSPPKDLDTFDFAKEYPDFSTATKRAEMQRVVLSLSTNRARWHPLVELLNGYNTAAPHRAL
;
A
#
# COMPACT_ATOMS: atom_id res chain seq x y z
N MET A 1 -2.04 -11.59 -5.63
CA MET A 1 -3.23 -10.96 -6.26
C MET A 1 -3.20 -9.45 -6.05
N ILE A 2 -3.07 -8.97 -4.82
CA ILE A 2 -2.96 -7.52 -4.55
C ILE A 2 -1.79 -6.88 -5.29
N ASP A 3 -0.56 -7.42 -5.18
CA ASP A 3 0.60 -6.89 -5.89
C ASP A 3 0.35 -6.74 -7.40
N PHE A 4 -0.18 -7.80 -8.02
CA PHE A 4 -0.54 -7.78 -9.44
C PHE A 4 -1.51 -6.65 -9.77
N TYR A 5 -2.57 -6.47 -8.98
CA TYR A 5 -3.62 -5.53 -9.34
C TYR A 5 -3.19 -4.07 -9.09
N LEU A 6 -2.39 -3.82 -8.05
CA LEU A 6 -1.77 -2.51 -7.83
C LEU A 6 -0.82 -2.15 -8.97
N ASN A 7 0.03 -3.09 -9.41
CA ASN A 7 0.87 -2.88 -10.59
C ASN A 7 0.03 -2.66 -11.86
N HIS A 8 -1.07 -3.41 -12.05
CA HIS A 8 -1.99 -3.18 -13.16
C HIS A 8 -2.60 -1.77 -13.14
N ILE A 9 -2.97 -1.25 -11.97
CA ILE A 9 -3.45 0.13 -11.84
C ILE A 9 -2.39 1.10 -12.35
N VAL A 10 -1.16 0.99 -11.85
CA VAL A 10 -0.05 1.88 -12.23
C VAL A 10 0.26 1.77 -13.72
N GLU A 11 0.41 0.57 -14.26
CA GLU A 11 0.85 0.37 -15.65
C GLU A 11 -0.23 0.60 -16.71
N HIS A 12 -1.50 0.35 -16.39
CA HIS A 12 -2.57 0.26 -17.40
C HIS A 12 -3.80 1.15 -17.12
N VAL A 13 -3.94 1.70 -15.91
CA VAL A 13 -5.09 2.54 -15.55
C VAL A 13 -4.69 4.01 -15.41
N LEU A 14 -3.49 4.30 -14.91
CA LEU A 14 -3.01 5.68 -14.79
C LEU A 14 -2.69 6.28 -16.17
N PRO A 15 -2.99 7.57 -16.38
CA PRO A 15 -2.61 8.26 -17.61
C PRO A 15 -1.11 8.51 -17.71
N ASP A 16 -0.45 8.70 -16.56
CA ASP A 16 1.00 8.82 -16.41
C ASP A 16 1.42 8.06 -15.16
N SER A 17 2.31 7.09 -15.34
CA SER A 17 2.83 6.21 -14.31
C SER A 17 4.29 6.49 -13.97
N SER A 18 4.94 7.44 -14.65
CA SER A 18 6.38 7.69 -14.55
C SER A 18 6.85 8.11 -13.15
N LYS A 19 5.93 8.59 -12.32
CA LYS A 19 6.18 9.05 -10.94
C LYS A 19 5.51 8.18 -9.88
N VAL A 20 5.04 6.99 -10.24
CA VAL A 20 4.42 6.05 -9.31
C VAL A 20 5.14 4.70 -9.36
N THR A 21 5.42 4.13 -8.19
CA THR A 21 5.93 2.76 -8.08
C THR A 21 5.15 1.98 -7.03
N VAL A 22 5.08 0.65 -7.18
CA VAL A 22 4.45 -0.27 -6.23
C VAL A 22 5.51 -1.19 -5.67
N LEU A 23 5.78 -1.09 -4.38
CA LEU A 23 6.65 -2.06 -3.71
C LEU A 23 5.91 -3.40 -3.55
N PRO A 24 6.60 -4.54 -3.71
CA PRO A 24 5.99 -5.84 -3.45
C PRO A 24 5.50 -5.92 -1.99
N SER A 25 4.40 -6.62 -1.69
CA SER A 25 3.95 -6.80 -0.30
C SER A 25 5.00 -7.44 0.62
N LEU A 26 5.97 -8.15 0.04
CA LEU A 26 7.12 -8.70 0.76
C LEU A 26 8.02 -7.61 1.37
N PHE A 27 8.04 -6.39 0.79
CA PHE A 27 8.73 -5.25 1.37
C PHE A 27 8.22 -4.96 2.78
N TRP A 28 6.89 -4.80 2.95
CA TRP A 28 6.32 -4.55 4.27
C TRP A 28 6.60 -5.70 5.23
N HIS A 29 6.43 -6.95 4.78
CA HIS A 29 6.73 -8.12 5.59
C HIS A 29 8.17 -8.11 6.11
N ASN A 30 9.15 -7.84 5.25
CA ASN A 30 10.57 -7.79 5.65
C ASN A 30 10.87 -6.58 6.55
N LEU A 31 10.19 -5.46 6.32
CA LEU A 31 10.33 -4.24 7.12
C LEU A 31 9.75 -4.42 8.52
N SER A 32 8.56 -5.02 8.65
CA SER A 32 7.87 -5.19 9.94
C SER A 32 8.62 -6.11 10.90
N LEU A 33 9.38 -7.09 10.38
CA LEU A 33 10.31 -7.90 11.18
C LEU A 33 11.37 -7.05 11.91
N ARG A 34 11.63 -5.83 11.44
CA ARG A 34 12.58 -4.88 12.05
C ARG A 34 11.99 -4.04 13.19
N GLN A 35 10.68 -4.18 13.49
CA GLN A 35 10.02 -3.44 14.59
C GLN A 35 10.57 -3.81 15.97
N HIS A 36 10.95 -5.08 16.16
CA HIS A 36 11.43 -5.62 17.43
C HIS A 36 12.88 -6.12 17.36
N ALA A 37 13.59 -5.82 16.27
CA ALA A 37 14.80 -6.55 15.93
C ALA A 37 16.02 -6.27 16.82
N PHE A 38 16.00 -5.33 17.76
CA PHE A 38 17.21 -4.96 18.50
C PHE A 38 16.90 -4.46 19.92
N ASP A 39 17.22 -5.30 20.90
CA ASP A 39 17.26 -4.96 22.33
C ASP A 39 18.42 -5.75 23.00
N SER A 40 19.57 -5.80 22.32
CA SER A 40 20.75 -6.59 22.75
C SER A 40 21.84 -5.70 23.34
N GLU A 41 22.59 -6.23 24.31
CA GLU A 41 23.70 -5.51 24.95
C GLU A 41 24.80 -5.07 23.97
N ASP A 42 25.02 -5.82 22.88
CA ASP A 42 25.99 -5.51 21.83
C ASP A 42 25.63 -4.22 21.05
N GLU A 43 24.34 -3.85 21.01
CA GLU A 43 23.86 -2.65 20.31
C GLU A 43 24.28 -1.35 21.02
N LYS A 44 24.45 -1.37 22.35
CA LYS A 44 24.87 -0.18 23.12
C LYS A 44 26.26 0.32 22.71
N LEU A 45 27.07 -0.54 22.08
CA LEU A 45 28.42 -0.24 21.63
C LEU A 45 28.50 0.17 20.15
N MET A 46 27.43 0.00 19.38
CA MET A 46 27.39 0.33 17.95
C MET A 46 27.14 1.83 17.74
N SER A 47 27.75 2.40 16.70
CA SER A 47 27.38 3.73 16.21
C SER A 47 25.98 3.71 15.57
N ASP A 48 25.34 4.89 15.47
CA ASP A 48 24.00 5.00 14.89
C ASP A 48 23.96 4.50 13.44
N GLU A 49 25.00 4.75 12.65
CA GLU A 49 25.12 4.24 11.28
C GLU A 49 25.14 2.71 11.25
N GLN A 50 25.95 2.06 12.08
CA GLN A 50 26.04 0.61 12.13
C GLN A 50 24.71 -0.04 12.54
N LYS A 51 23.95 0.61 13.43
CA LYS A 51 22.60 0.13 13.83
C LYS A 51 21.63 0.21 12.66
N MET A 52 21.65 1.31 11.93
CA MET A 52 20.78 1.51 10.78
C MET A 52 21.13 0.54 9.64
N ASP A 53 22.42 0.27 9.41
CA ASP A 53 22.89 -0.72 8.44
C ASP A 53 22.43 -2.12 8.81
N ALA A 54 22.59 -2.52 10.08
CA ALA A 54 22.08 -3.81 10.55
C ALA A 54 20.54 -3.89 10.44
N LYS A 55 19.85 -2.76 10.66
CA LYS A 55 18.39 -2.70 10.65
C LYS A 55 17.78 -2.66 9.25
N PHE A 56 18.41 -2.02 8.27
CA PHE A 56 17.81 -1.77 6.95
C PHE A 56 18.68 -2.13 5.75
N GLY A 57 19.95 -2.53 5.93
CA GLY A 57 20.89 -2.84 4.85
C GLY A 57 20.33 -3.86 3.84
N ASP A 58 20.00 -5.07 4.28
CA ASP A 58 19.44 -6.10 3.38
C ASP A 58 18.11 -5.67 2.73
N LEU A 59 17.34 -4.82 3.41
CA LEU A 59 16.06 -4.33 2.88
C LEU A 59 16.28 -3.27 1.79
N LEU A 60 17.33 -2.44 1.94
CA LEU A 60 17.75 -1.50 0.91
C LEU A 60 18.22 -2.25 -0.33
N ASP A 61 19.01 -3.31 -0.16
CA ASP A 61 19.43 -4.19 -1.26
C ASP A 61 18.22 -4.86 -1.95
N PHE A 62 17.22 -5.29 -1.17
CA PHE A 62 15.99 -5.90 -1.70
C PHE A 62 15.19 -4.96 -2.61
N VAL A 63 15.22 -3.65 -2.37
CA VAL A 63 14.52 -2.64 -3.19
C VAL A 63 15.44 -1.86 -4.12
N ALA A 64 16.68 -2.30 -4.33
CA ALA A 64 17.68 -1.56 -5.10
C ALA A 64 17.22 -1.21 -6.53
N ASP A 65 16.43 -2.09 -7.16
CA ASP A 65 15.93 -1.91 -8.53
C ASP A 65 14.79 -0.87 -8.63
N PHE A 66 14.22 -0.42 -7.52
CA PHE A 66 13.04 0.44 -7.49
C PHE A 66 13.35 1.94 -7.52
N ASP A 67 14.63 2.37 -7.55
CA ASP A 67 15.07 3.77 -7.54
C ASP A 67 14.08 4.74 -6.83
N LEU A 68 13.92 4.56 -5.51
CA LEU A 68 12.83 5.17 -4.75
C LEU A 68 12.77 6.71 -4.84
N HIS A 69 13.87 7.38 -5.20
CA HIS A 69 13.94 8.83 -5.24
C HIS A 69 13.35 9.46 -6.49
N GLU A 70 13.12 8.67 -7.54
CA GLU A 70 12.55 9.19 -8.77
C GLU A 70 11.02 9.31 -8.72
N PHE A 71 10.39 8.72 -7.71
CA PHE A 71 8.95 8.58 -7.58
C PHE A 71 8.32 9.61 -6.62
N ASP A 72 7.21 10.18 -7.06
CA ASP A 72 6.36 11.03 -6.22
C ASP A 72 5.41 10.21 -5.35
N TYR A 73 5.04 9.00 -5.78
CA TYR A 73 4.16 8.11 -5.05
C TYR A 73 4.75 6.71 -4.98
N ILE A 74 4.94 6.22 -3.76
CA ILE A 74 5.39 4.85 -3.51
C ILE A 74 4.26 4.13 -2.78
N VAL A 75 3.69 3.15 -3.46
CA VAL A 75 2.56 2.35 -2.97
C VAL A 75 3.11 1.14 -2.23
N VAL A 76 2.74 1.00 -0.96
CA VAL A 76 3.18 -0.08 -0.09
C VAL A 76 1.95 -0.87 0.39
N PRO A 77 1.65 -2.02 -0.23
CA PRO A 77 0.63 -2.92 0.28
C PRO A 77 1.09 -3.57 1.58
N VAL A 78 0.27 -3.47 2.61
CA VAL A 78 0.54 -3.95 3.96
C VAL A 78 -0.37 -5.14 4.24
N ASN A 79 0.22 -6.26 4.65
CA ASN A 79 -0.52 -7.42 5.12
C ASN A 79 -0.08 -7.78 6.53
N GLU A 80 -1.00 -7.69 7.47
CA GLU A 80 -0.81 -8.12 8.85
C GLU A 80 -2.02 -8.95 9.28
N TRP A 81 -1.79 -10.15 9.81
CA TRP A 81 -2.85 -10.98 10.39
C TRP A 81 -4.05 -11.22 9.45
N GLU A 82 -3.77 -11.54 8.18
CA GLU A 82 -4.79 -11.76 7.13
C GLU A 82 -5.60 -10.51 6.77
N HIS A 83 -5.21 -9.33 7.24
CA HIS A 83 -5.80 -8.05 6.92
C HIS A 83 -4.91 -7.24 5.98
N TRP A 84 -5.53 -6.70 4.93
CA TRP A 84 -4.86 -5.83 3.98
C TRP A 84 -5.16 -4.37 4.27
N SER A 85 -4.12 -3.57 4.46
CA SER A 85 -4.16 -2.12 4.43
C SER A 85 -3.16 -1.60 3.38
N LEU A 86 -3.12 -0.28 3.18
CA LEU A 86 -2.29 0.35 2.17
C LEU A 86 -1.64 1.60 2.72
N ALA A 87 -0.32 1.69 2.62
CA ALA A 87 0.39 2.95 2.80
C ALA A 87 0.76 3.53 1.42
N VAL A 88 0.58 4.84 1.24
CA VAL A 88 1.06 5.58 0.08
C VAL A 88 1.97 6.69 0.56
N ILE A 89 3.26 6.56 0.26
CA ILE A 89 4.28 7.56 0.60
C ILE A 89 4.28 8.61 -0.51
N CYS A 90 3.94 9.84 -0.17
CA CYS A 90 3.78 10.95 -1.10
C CYS A 90 4.98 11.89 -0.98
N HIS A 91 5.65 12.18 -2.08
CA HIS A 91 6.80 13.09 -2.22
C HIS A 91 7.86 12.92 -1.12
N PRO A 92 8.35 11.67 -0.87
CA PRO A 92 9.14 11.29 0.31
C PRO A 92 10.35 12.19 0.57
N PHE A 93 11.01 12.69 -0.46
CA PHE A 93 12.27 13.42 -0.33
C PHE A 93 12.12 14.94 -0.45
N THR A 94 10.94 15.45 -0.07
CA THR A 94 10.61 16.87 -0.12
C THR A 94 9.90 17.33 1.16
N ALA A 95 9.74 18.64 1.33
CA ALA A 95 8.92 19.20 2.42
C ALA A 95 7.43 18.82 2.35
N LYS A 96 6.98 18.26 1.22
CA LYS A 96 5.62 17.75 1.00
C LYS A 96 5.47 16.27 1.36
N ALA A 97 6.48 15.66 1.99
CA ALA A 97 6.44 14.26 2.42
C ALA A 97 5.22 13.99 3.32
N ARG A 98 4.43 12.97 3.00
CA ARG A 98 3.33 12.42 3.83
C ARG A 98 3.24 10.91 3.64
N THR A 99 2.82 10.20 4.67
CA THR A 99 2.46 8.78 4.59
C THR A 99 0.95 8.66 4.77
N VAL A 100 0.22 8.42 3.69
CA VAL A 100 -1.24 8.25 3.73
C VAL A 100 -1.55 6.78 3.97
N ILE A 101 -2.31 6.46 5.02
CA ILE A 101 -2.71 5.09 5.33
C ILE A 101 -4.20 4.91 5.04
N PHE A 102 -4.50 3.89 4.23
CA PHE A 102 -5.86 3.44 3.95
C PHE A 102 -6.12 2.10 4.60
N ASP A 103 -7.16 2.04 5.41
CA ASP A 103 -7.58 0.86 6.15
C ASP A 103 -9.11 0.81 6.21
N SER A 104 -9.69 -0.25 5.64
CA SER A 104 -11.13 -0.46 5.63
C SER A 104 -11.67 -1.10 6.92
N GLN A 105 -10.79 -1.50 7.84
CA GLN A 105 -11.11 -1.98 9.18
C GLN A 105 -10.30 -1.20 10.22
N LEU A 106 -10.42 0.14 10.21
CA LEU A 106 -9.75 0.97 11.20
C LEU A 106 -10.12 0.48 12.60
N THR A 107 -9.14 -0.10 13.29
CA THR A 107 -9.25 -0.43 14.70
C THR A 107 -9.01 0.84 15.52
N ALA A 108 -9.48 0.85 16.77
CA ALA A 108 -9.25 1.98 17.67
C ALA A 108 -7.76 2.17 18.03
N ASP A 109 -6.89 1.23 17.66
CA ASP A 109 -5.45 1.30 17.96
C ASP A 109 -4.69 2.10 16.90
N LEU A 110 -4.80 3.43 17.02
CA LEU A 110 -4.04 4.38 16.20
C LEU A 110 -2.52 4.26 16.39
N ASN A 111 -2.04 3.64 17.48
CA ASN A 111 -0.62 3.48 17.72
C ASN A 111 0.00 2.52 16.69
N ASN A 112 -0.70 1.47 16.27
CA ASN A 112 -0.15 0.55 15.27
C ASN A 112 0.10 1.26 13.93
N LEU A 113 -0.86 2.07 13.49
CA LEU A 113 -0.75 2.84 12.24
C LEU A 113 0.37 3.89 12.31
N GLN A 114 0.53 4.54 13.48
CA GLN A 114 1.61 5.48 13.69
C GLN A 114 2.99 4.79 13.73
N ASN A 115 3.09 3.63 14.36
CA ASN A 115 4.31 2.81 14.38
C ASN A 115 4.71 2.37 12.97
N MET A 116 3.73 1.94 12.17
CA MET A 116 3.91 1.62 10.76
C MET A 116 4.45 2.81 9.97
N ALA A 117 3.81 3.98 10.07
CA ALA A 117 4.26 5.19 9.39
C ALA A 117 5.69 5.59 9.80
N THR A 118 6.02 5.46 11.09
CA THR A 118 7.34 5.79 11.65
C THR A 118 8.42 4.84 11.14
N LEU A 119 8.10 3.55 11.01
CA LEU A 119 9.02 2.55 10.49
C LEU A 119 9.31 2.76 8.99
N ILE A 120 8.26 3.05 8.21
CA ILE A 120 8.38 3.44 6.80
C ILE A 120 9.26 4.70 6.69
N GLU A 121 8.96 5.74 7.47
CA GLU A 121 9.75 6.98 7.49
C GLU A 121 11.23 6.71 7.79
N SER A 122 11.52 5.88 8.80
CA SER A 122 12.89 5.54 9.19
C SER A 122 13.65 4.85 8.06
N PHE A 123 13.00 3.92 7.36
CA PHE A 123 13.58 3.26 6.20
C PHE A 123 13.82 4.23 5.04
N MET A 124 12.85 5.10 4.73
CA MET A 124 12.98 6.07 3.64
C MET A 124 14.11 7.07 3.91
N LYS A 125 14.26 7.55 5.15
CA LYS A 125 15.37 8.42 5.55
C LYS A 125 16.71 7.73 5.41
N TYR A 126 16.81 6.47 5.85
CA TYR A 126 18.00 5.65 5.70
C TYR A 126 18.39 5.46 4.23
N SER A 127 17.43 5.07 3.38
CA SER A 127 17.64 4.92 1.94
C SER A 127 18.18 6.21 1.32
N TYR A 128 17.62 7.36 1.73
CA TYR A 128 18.08 8.65 1.23
C TYR A 128 19.50 9.01 1.64
N GLU A 129 19.82 8.80 2.92
CA GLU A 129 21.15 9.07 3.45
C GLU A 129 22.20 8.19 2.78
N LYS A 130 21.93 6.90 2.56
CA LYS A 130 22.86 6.00 1.86
C LYS A 130 23.08 6.38 0.40
N ARG A 131 22.06 6.94 -0.27
CA ARG A 131 22.23 7.42 -1.65
C ARG A 131 22.98 8.75 -1.75
N THR A 132 22.70 9.68 -0.84
CA THR A 132 23.13 11.09 -0.99
C THR A 132 24.30 11.46 -0.08
N GLY A 133 24.61 10.64 0.92
CA GLY A 133 25.53 10.95 2.02
C GLY A 133 25.01 12.06 2.96
N SER A 134 23.75 12.47 2.82
CA SER A 134 23.15 13.57 3.59
C SER A 134 21.86 13.12 4.28
N ALA A 135 21.73 13.43 5.56
CA ALA A 135 20.50 13.19 6.29
C ALA A 135 19.36 14.09 5.78
N THR A 136 18.15 13.54 5.70
CA THR A 136 16.93 14.30 5.38
C THR A 136 16.37 14.94 6.65
N SER A 137 16.00 16.23 6.58
CA SER A 137 15.35 16.93 7.70
C SER A 137 13.82 16.89 7.66
N PHE A 138 13.21 16.33 6.61
CA PHE A 138 11.76 16.37 6.43
C PHE A 138 11.09 15.25 7.24
N ALA A 139 9.96 15.57 7.87
CA ALA A 139 9.10 14.59 8.51
C ALA A 139 8.11 14.00 7.50
N PHE A 140 7.62 12.79 7.77
CA PHE A 140 6.63 12.11 6.94
C PHE A 140 5.34 11.92 7.76
N PRO A 141 4.57 12.99 8.03
CA PRO A 141 3.37 12.87 8.86
C PRO A 141 2.43 11.77 8.36
N CYS A 142 1.93 10.98 9.31
CA CYS A 142 0.90 9.99 9.04
C CYS A 142 -0.43 10.71 8.79
N VAL A 143 -1.06 10.41 7.66
CA VAL A 143 -2.36 10.96 7.27
C VAL A 143 -3.38 9.81 7.23
N LEU A 144 -4.42 9.93 8.06
CA LEU A 144 -5.59 9.08 8.01
C LEU A 144 -6.74 9.86 7.37
N PRO A 145 -7.23 9.45 6.19
CA PRO A 145 -8.30 10.18 5.51
C PRO A 145 -9.58 10.22 6.37
N GLN A 146 -10.20 11.39 6.47
CA GLN A 146 -11.47 11.54 7.17
C GLN A 146 -12.59 10.84 6.38
N ARG A 147 -13.58 10.28 7.10
CA ARG A 147 -14.76 9.62 6.51
C ARG A 147 -14.41 8.55 5.46
N MET A 148 -13.31 7.83 5.69
CA MET A 148 -12.89 6.72 4.85
C MET A 148 -13.92 5.56 4.91
N PRO A 149 -14.37 5.03 3.76
CA PRO A 149 -15.26 3.88 3.70
C PRO A 149 -14.73 2.69 4.51
N GLN A 150 -15.56 2.14 5.39
CA GLN A 150 -15.23 0.96 6.20
C GLN A 150 -15.97 -0.26 5.65
N GLN A 151 -15.28 -1.41 5.58
CA GLN A 151 -15.90 -2.65 5.17
C GLN A 151 -16.78 -3.21 6.29
N THR A 152 -17.84 -3.90 5.93
CA THR A 152 -18.76 -4.55 6.89
C THR A 152 -18.54 -6.05 7.00
N ASN A 153 -17.72 -6.64 6.13
CA ASN A 153 -17.34 -8.05 6.15
C ASN A 153 -15.86 -8.23 6.52
N ASN A 154 -15.37 -9.47 6.58
CA ASN A 154 -14.01 -9.81 6.97
C ASN A 154 -13.12 -10.32 5.82
N PHE A 155 -13.51 -10.13 4.56
CA PHE A 155 -12.80 -10.71 3.41
C PHE A 155 -12.55 -9.74 2.25
N ASP A 156 -13.11 -8.52 2.30
CA ASP A 156 -12.98 -7.51 1.23
C ASP A 156 -11.86 -6.49 1.42
N CYS A 157 -11.03 -6.57 2.48
CA CYS A 157 -9.96 -5.58 2.72
C CYS A 157 -9.02 -5.41 1.53
N GLY A 158 -8.65 -6.52 0.88
CA GLY A 158 -7.88 -6.51 -0.37
C GLY A 158 -8.58 -5.78 -1.55
N VAL A 159 -9.91 -5.82 -1.60
CA VAL A 159 -10.72 -5.15 -2.63
C VAL A 159 -10.82 -3.66 -2.33
N PHE A 160 -10.97 -3.28 -1.06
CA PHE A 160 -10.99 -1.90 -0.62
C PHE A 160 -9.67 -1.19 -0.92
N ILE A 161 -8.53 -1.79 -0.55
CA ILE A 161 -7.22 -1.16 -0.82
C ILE A 161 -6.93 -0.97 -2.31
N ALA A 162 -7.42 -1.88 -3.15
CA ALA A 162 -7.31 -1.76 -4.61
C ALA A 162 -8.11 -0.55 -5.14
N GLU A 163 -9.33 -0.33 -4.63
CA GLU A 163 -10.13 0.84 -5.03
C GLU A 163 -9.59 2.13 -4.41
N PHE A 164 -9.11 2.10 -3.17
CA PHE A 164 -8.42 3.25 -2.56
C PHE A 164 -7.21 3.69 -3.37
N ALA A 165 -6.31 2.76 -3.72
CA ALA A 165 -5.16 3.02 -4.57
C ALA A 165 -5.59 3.62 -5.92
N ARG A 166 -6.56 3.01 -6.60
CA ARG A 166 -7.04 3.48 -7.90
C ARG A 166 -7.55 4.93 -7.82
N ARG A 167 -8.40 5.25 -6.85
CA ARG A 167 -8.97 6.59 -6.67
C ARG A 167 -7.89 7.61 -6.37
N PHE A 168 -7.04 7.30 -5.39
CA PHE A 168 -5.98 8.19 -4.94
C PHE A 168 -4.98 8.50 -6.05
N LEU A 169 -4.54 7.49 -6.80
CA LEU A 169 -3.53 7.68 -7.84
C LEU A 169 -4.10 8.34 -9.12
N LEU A 170 -5.39 8.16 -9.42
CA LEU A 170 -6.03 8.85 -10.55
C LEU A 170 -6.29 10.33 -10.29
N SER A 171 -6.57 10.71 -9.05
CA SER A 171 -6.85 12.09 -8.67
C SER A 171 -6.41 12.38 -7.24
N PRO A 172 -5.08 12.48 -6.98
CA PRO A 172 -4.58 12.73 -5.64
C PRO A 172 -5.16 14.03 -5.04
N PRO A 173 -5.54 14.04 -3.75
CA PRO A 173 -6.01 15.26 -3.09
C PRO A 173 -4.92 16.33 -3.11
N LYS A 174 -5.31 17.59 -3.35
CA LYS A 174 -4.36 18.72 -3.38
C LYS A 174 -3.76 19.02 -2.01
N ASP A 175 -4.55 18.82 -0.96
CA ASP A 175 -4.16 19.03 0.43
C ASP A 175 -4.38 17.72 1.20
N LEU A 176 -3.27 17.07 1.55
CA LEU A 176 -3.29 15.84 2.33
C LEU A 176 -3.57 16.09 3.82
N ASP A 177 -3.29 17.30 4.32
CA ASP A 177 -3.42 17.61 5.74
C ASP A 177 -4.91 17.79 6.14
N THR A 178 -5.79 18.08 5.16
CA THR A 178 -7.25 18.17 5.32
C THR A 178 -8.02 17.12 4.51
N PHE A 179 -7.35 16.02 4.15
CA PHE A 179 -7.92 15.01 3.24
C PHE A 179 -9.16 14.32 3.82
N ASP A 180 -10.30 14.54 3.15
CA ASP A 180 -11.57 13.90 3.42
C ASP A 180 -11.97 12.98 2.26
N PHE A 181 -11.96 11.67 2.53
CA PHE A 181 -12.18 10.66 1.51
C PHE A 181 -13.55 10.76 0.85
N ALA A 182 -14.61 10.90 1.66
CA ALA A 182 -15.98 10.92 1.16
C ALA A 182 -16.28 12.19 0.35
N LYS A 183 -15.56 13.28 0.62
CA LYS A 183 -15.65 14.53 -0.16
C LYS A 183 -14.92 14.41 -1.50
N GLU A 184 -13.71 13.87 -1.51
CA GLU A 184 -12.90 13.74 -2.73
C GLU A 184 -13.45 12.63 -3.66
N TYR A 185 -14.00 11.56 -3.10
CA TYR A 185 -14.47 10.39 -3.83
C TYR A 185 -15.92 9.99 -3.45
N PRO A 186 -16.92 10.82 -3.76
CA PRO A 186 -18.30 10.62 -3.30
C PRO A 186 -18.99 9.39 -3.91
N ASP A 187 -18.51 8.91 -5.07
CA ASP A 187 -19.02 7.75 -5.79
C ASP A 187 -18.23 6.46 -5.51
N PHE A 188 -17.45 6.41 -4.41
CA PHE A 188 -16.71 5.22 -4.01
C PHE A 188 -17.63 3.99 -3.89
N SER A 189 -17.21 2.89 -4.51
CA SER A 189 -17.89 1.59 -4.41
C SER A 189 -16.94 0.44 -4.70
N THR A 190 -17.10 -0.65 -3.97
CA THR A 190 -16.37 -1.91 -4.17
C THR A 190 -17.22 -3.01 -4.80
N ALA A 191 -18.51 -2.75 -5.06
CA ALA A 191 -19.49 -3.77 -5.44
C ALA A 191 -19.10 -4.57 -6.69
N THR A 192 -18.53 -3.91 -7.70
CA THR A 192 -18.14 -4.54 -8.98
C THR A 192 -16.67 -4.95 -9.02
N LYS A 193 -15.90 -4.60 -7.98
CA LYS A 193 -14.44 -4.62 -8.06
C LYS A 193 -13.86 -6.02 -8.18
N ARG A 194 -14.42 -7.01 -7.46
CA ARG A 194 -14.03 -8.42 -7.61
C ARG A 194 -14.20 -8.91 -9.05
N ALA A 195 -15.32 -8.57 -9.68
CA ALA A 195 -15.59 -8.95 -11.07
C ALA A 195 -14.65 -8.22 -12.04
N GLU A 196 -14.33 -6.94 -11.78
CA GLU A 196 -13.33 -6.19 -12.55
C GLU A 196 -11.94 -6.83 -12.46
N MET A 197 -11.46 -7.13 -11.25
CA MET A 197 -10.18 -7.82 -11.03
C MET A 197 -10.13 -9.16 -11.76
N GLN A 198 -11.21 -9.95 -11.68
CA GLN A 198 -11.31 -11.21 -12.40
C GLN A 198 -11.23 -11.00 -13.93
N ARG A 199 -11.96 -10.02 -14.48
CA ARG A 199 -11.93 -9.70 -15.92
C ARG A 199 -10.54 -9.31 -16.38
N VAL A 200 -9.80 -8.53 -15.59
CA VAL A 200 -8.41 -8.14 -15.89
C VAL A 200 -7.52 -9.38 -15.98
N VAL A 201 -7.51 -10.23 -14.95
CA VAL A 201 -6.68 -11.45 -14.94
C VAL A 201 -7.02 -12.35 -16.14
N LEU A 202 -8.31 -12.53 -16.44
CA LEU A 202 -8.74 -13.33 -17.59
C LEU A 202 -8.37 -12.70 -18.94
N SER A 203 -8.35 -11.36 -19.04
CA SER A 203 -7.98 -10.67 -20.28
C SER A 203 -6.49 -10.85 -20.63
N LEU A 204 -5.63 -10.99 -19.61
CA LEU A 204 -4.20 -11.23 -19.78
C LEU A 204 -3.85 -12.72 -19.89
N SER A 205 -4.82 -13.62 -19.69
CA SER A 205 -4.59 -15.06 -19.80
C SER A 205 -4.57 -15.51 -21.26
N THR A 206 -3.44 -16.05 -21.71
CA THR A 206 -3.29 -16.64 -23.06
C THR A 206 -4.23 -17.81 -23.32
N ASN A 207 -4.72 -18.47 -22.26
CA ASN A 207 -5.66 -19.59 -22.32
C ASN A 207 -7.10 -19.18 -21.94
N ARG A 208 -7.49 -17.92 -22.13
CA ARG A 208 -8.80 -17.37 -21.72
C ARG A 208 -10.00 -18.25 -22.07
N ALA A 209 -10.00 -18.86 -23.26
CA ALA A 209 -11.07 -19.75 -23.73
C ALA A 209 -11.28 -20.98 -22.81
N ARG A 210 -10.23 -21.49 -22.16
CA ARG A 210 -10.31 -22.62 -21.22
C ARG A 210 -11.03 -22.25 -19.92
N TRP A 211 -10.97 -20.97 -19.53
CA TRP A 211 -11.55 -20.49 -18.28
C TRP A 211 -13.00 -20.01 -18.44
N HIS A 212 -13.46 -19.81 -19.67
CA HIS A 212 -14.80 -19.28 -19.97
C HIS A 212 -15.94 -20.04 -19.27
N PRO A 213 -16.00 -21.40 -19.30
CA PRO A 213 -17.07 -22.14 -18.66
C PRO A 213 -17.10 -21.98 -17.13
N LEU A 214 -15.92 -21.91 -16.50
CA LEU A 214 -15.79 -21.69 -15.05
C LEU A 214 -16.24 -20.28 -14.66
N VAL A 215 -15.90 -19.28 -15.47
CA VAL A 215 -16.26 -17.88 -15.23
C VAL A 215 -17.76 -17.67 -15.40
N GLU A 216 -18.37 -18.27 -16.42
CA GLU A 216 -19.83 -18.28 -16.58
C GLU A 216 -20.54 -18.97 -15.43
N LEU A 217 -20.02 -20.11 -14.97
CA LEU A 217 -20.55 -20.80 -13.79
C LEU A 217 -20.52 -19.89 -12.55
N LEU A 218 -19.36 -19.31 -12.23
CA LEU A 218 -19.18 -18.43 -11.06
C LEU A 218 -20.04 -17.17 -11.14
N ASN A 219 -20.17 -16.57 -12.33
CA ASN A 219 -21.03 -15.40 -12.54
C ASN A 219 -22.53 -15.76 -12.51
N GLY A 220 -22.90 -16.94 -13.00
CA GLY A 220 -24.27 -17.46 -12.98
C GLY A 220 -24.79 -17.74 -11.56
N TYR A 221 -23.91 -18.20 -10.66
CA TYR A 221 -24.23 -18.35 -9.23
C TYR A 221 -24.61 -17.03 -8.56
N ASN A 222 -23.94 -15.92 -8.92
CA ASN A 222 -24.25 -14.59 -8.37
C ASN A 222 -25.61 -14.05 -8.82
N THR A 223 -26.14 -14.49 -9.97
CA THR A 223 -27.49 -14.13 -10.43
C THR A 223 -28.60 -15.05 -9.90
N ALA A 224 -28.24 -16.20 -9.32
CA ALA A 224 -29.20 -17.25 -8.93
C ALA A 224 -29.35 -17.44 -7.41
N ALA A 225 -28.59 -16.74 -6.57
CA ALA A 225 -28.70 -16.86 -5.11
C ALA A 225 -29.60 -15.75 -4.52
N PRO A 226 -30.85 -16.03 -4.12
CA PRO A 226 -31.54 -15.15 -3.19
C PRO A 226 -30.83 -15.25 -1.84
N HIS A 227 -30.63 -14.10 -1.18
CA HIS A 227 -30.22 -14.00 0.21
C HIS A 227 -30.90 -15.09 1.07
N ARG A 228 -30.14 -16.08 1.51
CA ARG A 228 -30.49 -16.85 2.69
C ARG A 228 -29.75 -16.23 3.87
N ALA A 229 -30.51 -15.46 4.63
CA ALA A 229 -30.16 -15.10 5.99
C ALA A 229 -29.91 -16.37 6.80
N LEU A 230 -28.77 -16.41 7.49
CA LEU A 230 -28.59 -17.07 8.77
C LEU A 230 -27.76 -16.12 9.64
#